data_AF-A0A7T4WJI9-F1
#
_entry.id   AF-A0A7T4WJI9-F1
#
_cell.length_a   1.000
_cell.length_b   1.000
_cell.length_c   1.000
_cell.angle_alpha   90.00
_cell.angle_beta   90.00
_cell.angle_gamma   90.00
#
_symmetry.space_group_name_H-M   'P 1'
#
loop_
_entity.id
_entity.type
_entity.pdbx_description
1 polymer ?
#
loop_
_entity_poly.entity_id
_entity_poly.type
_entity_poly.pdbx_seq_one_letter_code
_entity_poly.pdbx_strand_id
1 'polypeptide(L)'
;MIDPDLPGAPVFRAPDGRLYVDRQAPAVDTLTRWRRLYDPIAVRRRARIVGTLPLLAMVVGYVVGGALGVVVAPLLMPGDDRAVAQLTGVVVGGGVLAVPALFVVAGRDLRPDRRVVVVPDEVVERAPQGASAAAIWRWSTAIADEAAERPTIGYETYVERPPDLARAARATERYSRVYRDYRAAAAELGLPAREPAIELPAEEAQ
;
A
#
# COMPACT_ATOMS: atom_id res chain seq x y z
N MET A 1 23.47 5.93 13.58
CA MET A 1 22.95 4.78 12.82
C MET A 1 22.09 3.97 13.77
N ILE A 2 20.83 3.70 13.40
CA ILE A 2 19.91 2.88 14.20
C ILE A 2 20.40 1.43 14.12
N ASP A 3 20.68 0.80 15.27
CA ASP A 3 21.08 -0.61 15.32
C ASP A 3 19.84 -1.48 15.56
N PRO A 4 19.40 -2.27 14.55
CA PRO A 4 18.21 -3.11 14.66
C PRO A 4 18.45 -4.38 15.48
N ASP A 5 19.69 -4.75 15.77
CA ASP A 5 20.05 -5.99 16.45
C ASP A 5 20.13 -5.83 17.97
N LEU A 6 19.99 -4.59 18.46
CA LEU A 6 19.92 -4.29 19.89
C LEU A 6 18.62 -4.87 20.51
N PRO A 7 18.71 -5.56 21.66
CA PRO A 7 17.53 -6.00 22.39
C PRO A 7 16.69 -4.80 22.82
N GLY A 8 15.45 -4.71 22.33
CA GLY A 8 14.55 -3.58 22.57
C GLY A 8 14.55 -2.50 21.47
N ALA A 9 15.21 -2.74 20.33
CA ALA A 9 15.15 -1.84 19.20
C ALA A 9 13.70 -1.57 18.74
N PRO A 10 13.31 -0.30 18.48
CA PRO A 10 11.98 0.05 17.95
C PRO A 10 11.70 -0.48 16.55
N VAL A 11 12.76 -0.87 15.86
CA VAL A 11 12.76 -1.21 14.45
C VAL A 11 13.08 -2.68 14.28
N PHE A 12 12.49 -3.29 13.28
CA PHE A 12 12.89 -4.62 12.84
C PHE A 12 13.38 -4.54 11.39
N ARG A 13 14.42 -5.32 11.09
CA ARG A 13 14.88 -5.52 9.72
C ARG A 13 14.09 -6.67 9.10
N ALA A 14 13.41 -6.41 7.99
CA ALA A 14 12.72 -7.46 7.24
C ALA A 14 13.69 -8.14 6.24
N PRO A 15 13.31 -9.28 5.64
CA PRO A 15 14.17 -10.02 4.70
C PRO A 15 14.55 -9.26 3.42
N ASP A 16 13.85 -8.17 3.11
CA ASP A 16 14.16 -7.26 2.00
C ASP A 16 15.28 -6.25 2.33
N GLY A 17 15.80 -6.28 3.56
CA GLY A 17 16.86 -5.40 4.05
C GLY A 17 16.36 -4.06 4.59
N ARG A 18 15.07 -3.76 4.50
CA ARG A 18 14.49 -2.50 4.99
C ARG A 18 14.14 -2.57 6.47
N LEU A 19 14.08 -1.39 7.09
CA LEU A 19 13.67 -1.22 8.48
C LEU A 19 12.19 -0.88 8.56
N TYR A 20 11.53 -1.42 9.58
CA TYR A 20 10.10 -1.25 9.80
C TYR A 20 9.80 -0.97 11.27
N VAL A 21 8.75 -0.19 11.52
CA VAL A 21 8.17 0.03 12.85
C VAL A 21 6.70 -0.42 12.87
N ASP A 22 6.20 -0.79 14.05
CA ASP A 22 4.78 -1.05 14.25
C ASP A 22 3.99 0.26 14.20
N ARG A 23 2.89 0.30 13.45
CA ARG A 23 2.03 1.50 13.39
C ARG A 23 1.34 1.80 14.73
N GLN A 24 1.07 0.80 15.56
CA GLN A 24 0.31 0.94 16.81
C GLN A 24 1.16 1.24 18.06
N ALA A 25 2.42 1.63 17.86
CA ALA A 25 3.45 1.80 18.89
C ALA A 25 4.08 0.47 19.37
N PRO A 26 5.34 0.51 19.85
CA PRO A 26 6.03 -0.69 20.32
C PRO A 26 5.41 -1.22 21.62
N ALA A 27 4.85 -2.43 21.56
CA ALA A 27 4.41 -3.23 22.70
C ALA A 27 5.42 -4.36 23.00
N VAL A 28 5.34 -4.94 24.20
CA VAL A 28 6.27 -6.00 24.64
C VAL A 28 6.27 -7.21 23.70
N ASP A 29 5.11 -7.54 23.13
CA ASP A 29 4.96 -8.69 22.22
C ASP A 29 5.22 -8.35 20.75
N THR A 30 5.48 -7.08 20.43
CA THR A 30 5.65 -6.59 19.05
C THR A 30 6.76 -7.36 18.34
N LEU A 31 7.93 -7.51 18.97
CA LEU A 31 9.06 -8.29 18.44
C LEU A 31 8.71 -9.76 18.14
N THR A 32 8.04 -10.44 19.07
CA THR A 32 7.66 -11.86 18.91
C THR A 32 6.63 -12.04 17.81
N ARG A 33 5.65 -11.14 17.73
CA ARG A 33 4.62 -11.12 16.68
C ARG A 33 5.24 -10.90 15.30
N TRP A 34 6.21 -9.98 15.19
CA TRP A 34 6.86 -9.67 13.93
C TRP A 34 7.78 -10.77 13.45
N ARG A 35 8.56 -11.39 14.33
CA ARG A 35 9.38 -12.57 13.99
C ARG A 35 8.53 -13.71 13.43
N ARG A 36 7.30 -13.88 13.92
CA ARG A 36 6.34 -14.87 13.37
C ARG A 36 5.76 -14.45 12.01
N LEU A 37 5.46 -13.17 11.81
CA LEU A 37 4.87 -12.67 10.56
C LEU A 37 5.87 -12.60 9.40
N TYR A 38 7.12 -12.25 9.70
CA TYR A 38 8.21 -12.09 8.73
C TYR A 38 9.29 -13.17 8.83
N ASP A 39 8.95 -14.34 9.39
CA ASP A 39 9.82 -15.52 9.35
C ASP A 39 10.29 -15.75 7.90
N PRO A 40 11.60 -15.79 7.62
CA PRO A 40 12.12 -15.94 6.26
C PRO A 40 11.55 -17.16 5.54
N ILE A 41 11.16 -18.22 6.25
CA ILE A 41 10.51 -19.40 5.67
C ILE A 41 9.07 -19.06 5.25
N ALA A 42 8.30 -18.38 6.12
CA ALA A 42 6.95 -17.95 5.82
C ALA A 42 6.89 -16.89 4.71
N VAL A 43 7.87 -15.97 4.67
CA VAL A 43 8.00 -14.94 3.63
C VAL A 43 8.37 -15.57 2.29
N ARG A 44 9.34 -16.51 2.24
CA ARG A 44 9.64 -17.25 0.99
C ARG A 44 8.45 -18.06 0.50
N ARG A 45 7.67 -18.65 1.42
CA ARG A 45 6.45 -19.39 1.07
C ARG A 45 5.39 -18.46 0.51
N ARG A 46 5.18 -17.28 1.12
CA ARG A 46 4.29 -16.24 0.60
C ARG A 46 4.76 -15.72 -0.74
N ALA A 47 6.04 -15.40 -0.93
CA ALA A 47 6.58 -14.95 -2.21
C ALA A 47 6.37 -15.98 -3.34
N ARG A 48 6.51 -17.28 -3.05
CA ARG A 48 6.16 -18.34 -4.02
C ARG A 48 4.66 -18.38 -4.31
N ILE A 49 3.81 -18.21 -3.30
CA ILE A 49 2.36 -18.13 -3.49
C ILE A 49 2.03 -16.89 -4.34
N VAL A 50 2.57 -15.73 -4.03
CA VAL A 50 2.38 -14.46 -4.78
C VAL A 50 2.84 -14.58 -6.23
N GLY A 51 3.88 -15.36 -6.52
CA GLY A 51 4.31 -15.62 -7.91
C GLY A 51 3.44 -16.64 -8.66
N THR A 52 2.88 -17.63 -7.96
CA THR A 52 2.13 -18.75 -8.58
C THR A 52 0.62 -18.53 -8.65
N LEU A 53 0.04 -17.85 -7.66
CA LEU A 53 -1.39 -17.57 -7.54
C LEU A 53 -1.96 -16.72 -8.70
N PRO A 54 -1.32 -15.62 -9.15
CA PRO A 54 -1.82 -14.85 -10.29
C PRO A 54 -1.78 -15.66 -11.59
N LEU A 55 -0.75 -16.49 -11.77
CA LEU A 55 -0.62 -17.36 -12.92
C LEU A 55 -1.70 -18.46 -12.91
N LEU A 56 -1.95 -19.05 -11.74
CA LEU A 56 -3.04 -20.01 -11.54
C LEU A 56 -4.41 -19.36 -11.82
N ALA A 57 -4.66 -18.15 -11.29
CA ALA A 57 -5.90 -17.42 -11.49
C ALA A 57 -6.12 -17.06 -12.97
N MET A 58 -5.06 -16.69 -13.68
CA MET A 58 -5.09 -16.45 -15.13
C MET A 58 -5.44 -17.74 -15.89
N VAL A 59 -4.78 -18.86 -15.58
CA VAL A 59 -5.07 -20.16 -16.22
C VAL A 59 -6.51 -20.60 -15.97
N VAL A 60 -6.98 -20.54 -14.72
CA VAL A 60 -8.36 -20.92 -14.36
C VAL A 60 -9.37 -19.99 -15.05
N GLY A 61 -9.14 -18.68 -15.01
CA GLY A 61 -9.99 -17.70 -15.68
C GLY A 61 -10.05 -17.93 -17.20
N TYR A 62 -8.92 -18.27 -17.81
CA TYR A 62 -8.84 -18.53 -19.25
C TYR A 62 -9.59 -19.81 -19.64
N VAL A 63 -9.44 -20.89 -18.87
CA VAL A 63 -10.13 -22.18 -19.12
C VAL A 63 -11.65 -22.01 -18.96
N VAL A 64 -12.09 -21.40 -17.86
CA VAL A 64 -13.53 -21.20 -17.59
C VAL A 64 -14.15 -20.24 -18.61
N GLY A 65 -13.47 -19.12 -18.88
CA GLY A 65 -13.94 -18.12 -19.84
C GLY A 65 -13.95 -18.66 -21.26
N GLY A 66 -12.93 -19.42 -21.64
CA GLY A 66 -12.84 -20.05 -22.95
C GLY A 66 -13.94 -21.10 -23.15
N ALA A 67 -14.23 -21.93 -22.14
CA ALA A 67 -15.31 -22.91 -22.20
C ALA A 67 -16.69 -22.26 -22.36
N LEU A 68 -16.95 -21.15 -21.66
CA LEU A 68 -18.17 -20.35 -21.83
C LEU A 68 -18.23 -19.72 -23.24
N GLY A 69 -17.11 -19.19 -23.72
CA GLY A 69 -17.00 -18.58 -25.03
C GLY A 69 -17.29 -19.55 -26.19
N VAL A 70 -16.87 -20.81 -26.09
CA VAL A 70 -17.20 -21.87 -27.08
C VAL A 70 -18.70 -22.07 -27.23
N VAL A 71 -19.44 -21.96 -26.13
CA VAL A 71 -20.91 -22.16 -26.11
C VAL A 71 -21.62 -20.90 -26.62
N VAL A 72 -21.19 -19.72 -26.19
CA VAL A 72 -21.90 -18.45 -26.43
C VAL A 72 -21.59 -17.83 -27.78
N ALA A 73 -20.35 -17.93 -28.28
CA ALA A 73 -19.95 -17.21 -29.50
C ALA A 73 -20.72 -17.65 -30.77
N PRO A 74 -21.04 -18.93 -31.01
CA PRO A 74 -21.86 -19.34 -32.16
C PRO A 74 -23.30 -18.79 -32.14
N LEU A 75 -23.84 -18.45 -30.96
CA LEU A 75 -25.15 -17.81 -30.82
C LEU A 75 -25.11 -16.31 -31.14
N LEU A 76 -23.97 -15.66 -30.91
CA LEU A 76 -23.78 -14.22 -31.11
C LEU A 76 -23.29 -13.87 -32.53
N MET A 77 -22.72 -14.84 -33.25
CA MET A 77 -22.22 -14.70 -34.62
C MET A 77 -22.92 -15.68 -35.57
N PRO A 78 -24.26 -15.58 -35.75
CA PRO A 78 -24.98 -16.45 -36.67
C PRO A 78 -24.63 -16.07 -38.12
N GLY A 79 -23.72 -16.83 -38.74
CA GLY A 79 -23.29 -16.61 -40.12
C GLY A 79 -21.84 -16.98 -40.39
N ASP A 80 -21.01 -16.98 -39.35
CA ASP A 80 -19.61 -17.42 -39.44
C ASP A 80 -19.50 -18.95 -39.39
N ASP A 81 -18.37 -19.46 -39.90
CA ASP A 81 -18.00 -20.86 -39.70
C ASP A 81 -17.96 -21.15 -38.19
N ARG A 82 -18.67 -22.22 -37.79
CA ARG A 82 -18.78 -22.64 -36.39
C ARG A 82 -17.40 -22.82 -35.74
N ALA A 83 -16.40 -23.30 -36.47
CA ALA A 83 -15.05 -23.43 -35.96
C ALA A 83 -14.40 -22.07 -35.66
N VAL A 84 -14.62 -21.08 -36.54
CA VAL A 84 -14.13 -19.70 -36.37
C VAL A 84 -14.83 -19.01 -35.22
N ALA A 85 -16.16 -19.15 -35.10
CA ALA A 85 -16.93 -18.60 -33.99
C ALA A 85 -16.50 -19.21 -32.64
N GLN A 86 -16.24 -20.52 -32.58
CA GLN A 86 -15.77 -21.19 -31.36
C GLN A 86 -14.36 -20.77 -30.97
N LEU A 87 -13.42 -20.68 -31.93
CA LEU A 87 -12.06 -20.18 -31.67
C LEU A 87 -12.07 -18.73 -31.16
N THR A 88 -12.88 -17.89 -31.79
CA THR A 88 -13.07 -16.50 -31.35
C THR A 88 -13.66 -16.44 -29.95
N GLY A 89 -14.63 -17.30 -29.65
CA GLY A 89 -15.19 -17.47 -28.31
C GLY A 89 -14.16 -17.87 -27.26
N VAL A 90 -13.27 -18.82 -27.56
CA VAL A 90 -12.20 -19.23 -26.62
C VAL A 90 -11.30 -18.07 -26.26
N VAL A 91 -10.82 -17.34 -27.27
CA VAL A 91 -9.86 -16.25 -27.08
C VAL A 91 -10.50 -15.08 -26.33
N VAL A 92 -11.69 -14.65 -26.75
CA VAL A 92 -12.40 -13.52 -26.15
C VAL A 92 -12.91 -13.90 -24.76
N GLY A 93 -13.60 -15.03 -24.62
CA GLY A 93 -14.13 -15.50 -23.35
C GLY A 93 -13.03 -15.77 -22.32
N GLY A 94 -11.95 -16.42 -22.74
CA GLY A 94 -10.78 -16.68 -21.89
C GLY A 94 -10.11 -15.38 -21.42
N GLY A 95 -9.92 -14.41 -22.33
CA GLY A 95 -9.36 -13.10 -21.99
C GLY A 95 -10.22 -12.30 -21.00
N VAL A 96 -11.55 -12.28 -21.21
CA VAL A 96 -12.51 -11.51 -20.39
C VAL A 96 -12.50 -11.94 -18.93
N LEU A 97 -12.26 -13.22 -18.62
CA LEU A 97 -12.18 -13.69 -17.23
C LEU A 97 -10.74 -13.75 -16.70
N ALA A 98 -9.77 -14.13 -17.52
CA ALA A 98 -8.38 -14.26 -17.08
C ALA A 98 -7.75 -12.92 -16.69
N VAL A 99 -7.99 -11.86 -17.48
CA VAL A 99 -7.36 -10.56 -17.28
C VAL A 99 -7.84 -9.89 -15.99
N PRO A 100 -9.15 -9.77 -15.69
CA PRO A 100 -9.60 -9.21 -14.42
C PRO A 100 -9.19 -10.06 -13.21
N ALA A 101 -9.21 -11.39 -13.33
CA ALA A 101 -8.77 -12.29 -12.26
C ALA A 101 -7.28 -12.08 -11.92
N LEU A 102 -6.44 -11.89 -12.93
CA LEU A 102 -5.04 -11.54 -12.78
C LEU A 102 -4.88 -10.22 -12.02
N PHE A 103 -5.59 -9.16 -12.42
CA PHE A 103 -5.54 -7.86 -11.74
C PHE A 103 -6.04 -7.93 -10.29
N VAL A 104 -7.11 -8.67 -10.01
CA VAL A 104 -7.67 -8.83 -8.65
C VAL A 104 -6.71 -9.57 -7.73
N VAL A 105 -6.02 -10.59 -8.24
CA VAL A 105 -5.08 -11.39 -7.45
C VAL A 105 -3.75 -10.67 -7.27
N ALA A 106 -3.18 -10.12 -8.35
CA ALA A 106 -1.93 -9.36 -8.27
C ALA A 106 -2.07 -8.07 -7.44
N GLY A 107 -3.24 -7.41 -7.50
CA GLY A 107 -3.51 -6.20 -6.72
C GLY A 107 -3.77 -6.43 -5.22
N ARG A 108 -4.04 -7.68 -4.79
CA ARG A 108 -4.30 -7.99 -3.38
C ARG A 108 -3.04 -7.97 -2.52
N ASP A 109 -1.90 -8.39 -3.07
CA ASP A 109 -0.62 -8.48 -2.34
C ASP A 109 0.19 -7.17 -2.35
N LEU A 110 -0.19 -6.20 -3.18
CA LEU A 110 0.39 -4.86 -3.18
C LEU A 110 -0.16 -3.94 -2.09
N ARG A 111 -1.15 -4.39 -1.31
CA ARG A 111 -1.65 -3.59 -0.18
C ARG A 111 -0.62 -3.69 0.95
N PRO A 112 0.12 -2.62 1.27
CA PRO A 112 1.04 -2.64 2.40
C PRO A 112 0.26 -3.07 3.65
N ASP A 113 0.85 -3.98 4.43
CA ASP A 113 0.25 -4.39 5.70
C ASP A 113 0.12 -3.12 6.56
N ARG A 114 -1.12 -2.65 6.76
CA ARG A 114 -1.43 -1.38 7.43
C ARG A 114 -0.92 -1.33 8.87
N ARG A 115 -0.42 -2.45 9.39
CA ARG A 115 0.14 -2.60 10.73
C ARG A 115 1.62 -2.21 10.80
N VAL A 116 2.32 -2.09 9.66
CA VAL A 116 3.72 -1.68 9.62
C VAL A 116 3.88 -0.37 8.86
N VAL A 117 4.88 0.40 9.29
CA VAL A 117 5.39 1.55 8.57
C VAL A 117 6.85 1.25 8.22
N VAL A 118 7.19 1.33 6.94
CA VAL A 118 8.60 1.31 6.51
C VAL A 118 9.25 2.54 7.12
N VAL A 119 10.39 2.38 7.79
CA VAL A 119 11.17 3.50 8.29
C VAL A 119 11.67 4.28 7.07
N PRO A 120 11.26 5.55 6.91
CA PRO A 120 11.69 6.36 5.79
C PRO A 120 13.21 6.56 5.82
N ASP A 121 13.84 6.62 4.65
CA ASP A 121 15.30 6.75 4.52
C ASP A 121 15.81 8.00 5.26
N GLU A 122 15.02 9.07 5.27
CA GLU A 122 15.32 10.30 6.00
C GLU A 122 15.50 10.06 7.51
N VAL A 123 14.71 9.16 8.09
CA VAL A 123 14.82 8.78 9.50
C VAL A 123 16.06 7.92 9.72
N VAL A 124 16.35 6.98 8.81
CA VAL A 124 17.53 6.10 8.90
C VAL A 124 18.82 6.92 8.88
N GLU A 125 18.88 7.93 8.02
CA GLU A 125 20.06 8.77 7.81
C GLU A 125 20.24 9.84 8.89
N ARG A 126 19.15 10.46 9.35
CA ARG A 126 19.22 11.64 10.24
C ARG A 126 18.94 11.35 11.71
N ALA A 127 18.40 10.18 12.06
CA ALA A 127 18.10 9.88 13.46
C ALA A 127 19.39 9.94 14.32
N PRO A 128 19.38 10.70 15.43
CA PRO A 128 20.51 10.80 16.33
C PRO A 128 20.87 9.43 16.93
N GLN A 129 22.15 9.23 17.22
CA GLN A 129 22.60 8.02 17.89
C GLN A 129 21.95 7.93 19.28
N GLY A 130 21.39 6.76 19.61
CA GLY A 130 20.66 6.56 20.86
C GLY A 130 19.25 7.15 20.89
N ALA A 131 18.68 7.55 19.74
CA ALA A 131 17.28 7.96 19.66
C ALA A 131 16.37 6.90 20.28
N SER A 132 15.40 7.35 21.09
CA SER A 132 14.49 6.45 21.78
C SER A 132 13.59 5.71 20.80
N ALA A 133 13.10 4.56 21.23
CA ALA A 133 12.18 3.75 20.46
C ALA A 133 10.91 4.52 20.04
N ALA A 134 10.38 5.31 20.97
CA ALA A 134 9.21 6.14 20.73
C ALA A 134 9.47 7.27 19.74
N ALA A 135 10.67 7.86 19.75
CA ALA A 135 11.05 8.92 18.81
C ALA A 135 11.13 8.39 17.38
N ILE A 136 11.85 7.28 17.16
CA ILE A 136 11.98 6.64 15.84
C ILE A 136 10.60 6.22 15.31
N TRP A 137 9.75 5.64 16.16
CA TRP A 137 8.36 5.32 15.80
C TRP A 137 7.60 6.56 15.32
N ARG A 138 7.56 7.61 16.15
CA ARG A 138 6.80 8.84 15.86
C ARG A 138 7.26 9.52 14.58
N TRP A 139 8.57 9.63 14.37
CA TRP A 139 9.12 10.23 13.16
C TRP A 139 8.75 9.43 11.91
N SER A 140 8.91 8.11 11.99
CA SER A 140 8.61 7.21 10.87
C SER A 140 7.13 7.26 10.50
N THR A 141 6.22 7.22 11.50
CA THR A 141 4.78 7.32 11.27
C THR A 141 4.39 8.66 10.69
N ALA A 142 4.91 9.77 11.22
CA ALA A 142 4.55 11.11 10.78
C ALA A 142 4.99 11.37 9.32
N ILE A 143 6.22 10.99 8.97
CA ILE A 143 6.74 11.15 7.60
C ILE A 143 5.98 10.24 6.62
N ALA A 144 5.72 8.99 7.00
CA ALA A 144 4.99 8.07 6.14
C ALA A 144 3.52 8.45 5.94
N ASP A 145 2.86 8.96 6.99
CA ASP A 145 1.45 9.39 6.89
C ASP A 145 1.29 10.63 6.01
N GLU A 146 2.20 11.61 6.09
CA GLU A 146 2.19 12.75 5.16
C GLU A 146 2.45 12.31 3.73
N ALA A 147 3.44 11.44 3.50
CA ALA A 147 3.73 10.91 2.17
C ALA A 147 2.56 10.11 1.57
N ALA A 148 1.75 9.44 2.40
CA ALA A 148 0.59 8.68 1.95
C ALA A 148 -0.63 9.57 1.63
N GLU A 149 -0.85 10.66 2.37
CA GLU A 149 -1.98 11.58 2.16
C GLU A 149 -1.73 12.57 1.01
N ARG A 150 -0.46 12.96 0.80
CA ARG A 150 -0.06 14.00 -0.17
C ARG A 150 -0.62 13.81 -1.60
N PRO A 151 -0.65 12.59 -2.19
CA PRO A 151 -1.11 12.42 -3.57
C PRO A 151 -2.62 12.60 -3.75
N THR A 152 -3.42 12.32 -2.71
CA THR A 152 -4.89 12.32 -2.84
C THR A 152 -5.54 13.56 -2.22
N ILE A 153 -4.87 14.23 -1.28
CA ILE A 153 -5.49 15.29 -0.49
C ILE A 153 -6.06 16.43 -1.34
N GLY A 154 -5.36 16.84 -2.41
CA GLY A 154 -5.86 17.91 -3.30
C GLY A 154 -7.20 17.58 -3.97
N TYR A 155 -7.44 16.31 -4.30
CA TYR A 155 -8.72 15.86 -4.84
C TYR A 155 -9.80 15.77 -3.75
N GLU A 156 -9.43 15.40 -2.54
CA GLU A 156 -10.38 15.24 -1.43
C GLU A 156 -10.86 16.58 -0.87
N THR A 157 -10.07 17.64 -1.02
CA THR A 157 -10.42 19.01 -0.63
C THR A 157 -11.09 19.81 -1.75
N TYR A 158 -11.19 19.27 -2.96
CA TYR A 158 -11.84 19.95 -4.07
C TYR A 158 -13.36 20.01 -3.87
N VAL A 159 -13.93 21.21 -4.03
CA VAL A 159 -15.36 21.46 -3.84
C VAL A 159 -15.98 21.88 -5.16
N GLU A 160 -16.81 21.03 -5.75
CA GLU A 160 -17.61 21.38 -6.93
C GLU A 160 -19.02 21.84 -6.55
N ARG A 161 -19.59 21.26 -5.48
CA ARG A 161 -20.99 21.47 -5.10
C ARG A 161 -21.10 21.73 -3.59
N PRO A 162 -22.17 22.44 -3.14
CA PRO A 162 -22.37 22.71 -1.71
C PRO A 162 -22.33 21.49 -0.78
N PRO A 163 -22.83 20.28 -1.15
CA PRO A 163 -22.72 19.10 -0.29
C PRO A 163 -21.29 18.61 -0.04
N ASP A 164 -20.34 18.95 -0.91
CA ASP A 164 -18.94 18.52 -0.80
C ASP A 164 -18.16 19.32 0.25
N LEU A 165 -18.68 20.48 0.68
CA LEU A 165 -18.04 21.35 1.67
C LEU A 165 -17.70 20.62 2.97
N ALA A 166 -18.64 19.83 3.50
CA ALA A 166 -18.41 19.09 4.74
C ALA A 166 -17.38 17.95 4.57
N ARG A 167 -17.25 17.39 3.36
CA ARG A 167 -16.24 16.38 3.05
C ARG A 167 -14.86 17.02 2.93
N ALA A 168 -14.77 18.12 2.18
CA ALA A 168 -13.53 18.87 2.01
C ALA A 168 -13.01 19.39 3.35
N ALA A 169 -13.87 19.96 4.20
CA ALA A 169 -13.48 20.43 5.54
C ALA A 169 -12.87 19.30 6.40
N ARG A 170 -13.47 18.10 6.40
CA ARG A 170 -12.93 16.93 7.11
C ARG A 170 -11.61 16.45 6.52
N ALA A 171 -11.43 16.54 5.21
CA ALA A 171 -10.17 16.19 4.56
C ALA A 171 -9.07 17.19 4.93
N THR A 172 -9.37 18.49 4.91
CA THR A 172 -8.46 19.55 5.35
C THR A 172 -8.05 19.37 6.81
N GLU A 173 -9.00 19.16 7.74
CA GLU A 173 -8.72 18.92 9.17
C GLU A 173 -7.87 17.66 9.39
N ARG A 174 -8.12 16.60 8.62
CA ARG A 174 -7.31 15.39 8.69
C ARG A 174 -5.88 15.66 8.24
N TYR A 175 -5.69 16.33 7.11
CA TYR A 175 -4.37 16.63 6.56
C TYR A 175 -3.60 17.63 7.42
N SER A 176 -4.27 18.62 8.01
CA SER A 176 -3.60 19.61 8.86
C SER A 176 -2.97 18.95 10.09
N ARG A 177 -3.66 18.00 10.72
CA ARG A 177 -3.09 17.18 11.81
C ARG A 177 -1.88 16.38 11.35
N VAL A 178 -2.00 15.67 10.22
CA VAL A 178 -0.90 14.86 9.66
C VAL A 178 0.32 15.74 9.34
N TYR A 179 0.08 16.90 8.74
CA TYR A 179 1.12 17.83 8.35
C TYR A 179 1.80 18.49 9.57
N ARG A 180 1.04 18.77 10.64
CA ARG A 180 1.60 19.24 11.92
C ARG A 180 2.55 18.22 12.53
N ASP A 181 2.13 16.96 12.59
CA ASP A 181 2.97 15.87 13.11
C ASP A 181 4.23 15.68 12.25
N TYR A 182 4.09 15.75 10.92
CA TYR A 182 5.21 15.72 9.99
C TYR A 182 6.18 16.88 10.21
N ARG A 183 5.69 18.12 10.36
CA ARG A 183 6.53 19.29 10.60
C ARG A 183 7.30 19.18 11.91
N ALA A 184 6.65 18.72 12.98
CA ALA A 184 7.33 18.47 14.25
C ALA A 184 8.43 17.41 14.09
N ALA A 185 8.14 16.30 13.41
CA ALA A 185 9.13 15.26 13.14
C ALA A 185 10.30 15.76 12.27
N ALA A 186 10.01 16.54 11.22
CA ALA A 186 11.01 17.13 10.34
C ALA A 186 11.93 18.09 11.10
N ALA A 187 11.36 18.94 11.96
CA ALA A 187 12.12 19.88 12.79
C ALA A 187 13.08 19.15 13.74
N GLU A 188 12.61 18.09 14.42
CA GLU A 188 13.44 17.29 15.32
C GLU A 188 14.56 16.53 14.60
N LEU A 189 14.33 16.12 13.34
CA LEU A 189 15.33 15.46 12.50
C LEU A 189 16.24 16.45 11.76
N GLY A 190 16.01 17.76 11.90
CA GLY A 190 16.74 18.79 11.16
C GLY A 190 16.53 18.70 9.64
N LEU A 191 15.36 18.22 9.21
CA LEU A 191 14.93 18.16 7.82
C LEU A 191 14.27 19.49 7.43
N PRO A 192 14.50 20.01 6.22
CA PRO A 192 13.70 21.11 5.70
C PRO A 192 12.25 20.62 5.52
N ALA A 193 11.30 21.28 6.19
CA ALA A 193 9.90 20.95 6.05
C ALA A 193 9.46 21.24 4.60
N ARG A 194 8.85 20.24 3.96
CA ARG A 194 8.20 20.42 2.66
C ARG A 194 7.00 21.34 2.81
N GLU A 195 6.69 22.12 1.77
CA GLU A 195 5.45 22.89 1.73
C GLU A 195 4.21 21.98 1.76
N PRO A 196 3.11 22.43 2.40
CA PRO A 196 1.88 21.65 2.46
C PRO A 196 1.30 21.49 1.06
N ALA A 197 0.66 20.35 0.79
CA ALA A 197 0.11 20.05 -0.53
C ALA A 197 -1.20 20.80 -0.85
N ILE A 198 -1.82 21.39 0.17
CA ILE A 198 -3.00 22.24 0.09
C ILE A 198 -2.79 23.47 0.97
N GLU A 199 -3.55 24.53 0.73
CA GLU A 199 -3.59 25.66 1.66
C GLU A 199 -4.19 25.21 3.00
N LEU A 200 -3.46 25.47 4.08
CA LEU A 200 -3.89 25.20 5.44
C LEU A 200 -4.29 26.52 6.13
N PRO A 201 -5.33 26.52 6.98
CA PRO A 201 -5.70 27.73 7.73
C PRO A 201 -4.54 28.20 8.62
N ALA A 202 -4.39 29.52 8.74
CA ALA A 202 -3.20 30.17 9.28
C ALA A 202 -2.81 29.77 10.73
N GLU A 203 -3.75 29.23 11.51
CA GLU A 203 -3.49 28.74 12.87
C GLU A 203 -2.77 27.38 12.91
N GLU A 204 -2.64 26.69 11.77
CA GLU A 204 -2.05 25.35 11.67
C GLU A 204 -0.73 25.32 10.88
N ALA A 205 -0.27 26.50 10.43
CA ALA A 205 0.95 26.71 9.64
C ALA A 205 2.12 27.28 10.45
N GLN A 206 1.97 27.51 11.75
CA GLN A 206 3.04 27.92 12.67
C GLN A 206 3.61 26.70 13.39
#